data_AF-A0A967Q1D8-F1
#
_entry.id   AF-A0A967Q1D8-F1
#
_cell.length_a   1.000
_cell.length_b   1.000
_cell.length_c   1.000
_cell.angle_alpha   90.00
_cell.angle_beta   90.00
_cell.angle_gamma   90.00
#
_symmetry.space_group_name_H-M   'P 1'
#
loop_
_entity.id
_entity.type
_entity.pdbx_description
1 polymer ?
#
loop_
_entity_poly.entity_id
_entity_poly.type
_entity_poly.pdbx_seq_one_letter_code
_entity_poly.pdbx_strand_id
1 'polypeptide(L)'
;MSGQTFPLQVLPKLPDKIARLEELSANFWFSWHRPTRRLFNMLDRELWWKTGRNPKVFLRCIDQGILETAATNETFLGAYRRVLVEFDSYHEQGLTDYPQAGLTGDDLVAYFCAEYGYHESFPNYSG
;
A
#
# COMPACT_ATOMS: atom_id res chain seq x y z
N MET A 1 -25.61 -23.29 29.32
CA MET A 1 -25.66 -23.28 27.84
C MET A 1 -24.37 -22.67 27.35
N SER A 2 -23.56 -23.39 26.57
CA SER A 2 -22.34 -22.85 25.97
C SER A 2 -22.74 -21.98 24.78
N GLY A 3 -22.48 -20.68 24.85
CA GLY A 3 -22.75 -19.75 23.75
C GLY A 3 -21.62 -19.82 22.73
N GLN A 4 -21.96 -20.06 21.47
CA GLN A 4 -21.01 -20.00 20.36
C GLN A 4 -20.76 -18.51 20.02
N THR A 5 -19.51 -18.08 20.04
CA THR A 5 -19.13 -16.71 19.67
C THR A 5 -18.66 -16.70 18.21
N PHE A 6 -19.23 -15.82 17.40
CA PHE A 6 -18.80 -15.60 16.02
C PHE A 6 -18.08 -14.26 15.90
N PRO A 7 -16.85 -14.22 15.37
CA PRO A 7 -16.19 -12.96 15.07
C PRO A 7 -16.86 -12.31 13.84
N LEU A 8 -17.42 -11.11 14.01
CA LEU A 8 -17.93 -10.29 12.92
C LEU A 8 -16.89 -9.23 12.58
N GLN A 9 -16.48 -9.16 11.31
CA GLN A 9 -15.60 -8.10 10.81
C GLN A 9 -16.36 -7.29 9.77
N VAL A 10 -16.52 -5.99 10.02
CA VAL A 10 -17.10 -5.04 9.07
C VAL A 10 -15.94 -4.32 8.38
N LEU A 11 -15.87 -4.43 7.06
CA LEU A 11 -14.85 -3.76 6.26
C LEU A 11 -15.49 -2.64 5.44
N PRO A 12 -14.87 -1.45 5.35
CA PRO A 12 -15.31 -0.40 4.45
C PRO A 12 -15.32 -0.88 3.01
N LYS A 13 -16.29 -0.42 2.22
CA LYS A 13 -16.37 -0.72 0.79
C LYS A 13 -15.76 0.44 0.01
N LEU A 14 -14.67 0.15 -0.69
CA LEU A 14 -14.07 1.13 -1.60
C LEU A 14 -15.04 1.47 -2.75
N PRO A 15 -15.34 2.76 -2.98
CA PRO A 15 -16.05 3.19 -4.18
C PRO A 15 -15.26 2.89 -5.46
N ASP A 16 -15.96 2.57 -6.56
CA ASP A 16 -15.35 2.16 -7.83
C ASP A 16 -14.29 3.13 -8.35
N LYS A 17 -14.53 4.45 -8.19
CA LYS A 17 -13.61 5.51 -8.60
C LYS A 17 -12.24 5.47 -7.90
N ILE A 18 -12.17 4.86 -6.72
CA ILE A 18 -10.96 4.75 -5.89
C ILE A 18 -10.65 3.29 -5.52
N ALA A 19 -11.23 2.32 -6.23
CA ALA A 19 -11.13 0.90 -5.92
C ALA A 19 -9.68 0.38 -5.93
N ARG A 20 -8.81 0.96 -6.77
CA ARG A 20 -7.38 0.59 -6.82
C ARG A 20 -6.57 1.09 -5.61
N LEU A 21 -7.18 1.76 -4.63
CA LEU A 21 -6.55 1.94 -3.33
C LEU A 21 -6.23 0.60 -2.67
N GLU A 22 -7.03 -0.45 -2.92
CA GLU A 22 -6.74 -1.81 -2.45
C GLU A 22 -5.39 -2.29 -3.01
N GLU A 23 -5.18 -2.13 -4.32
CA GLU A 23 -3.95 -2.49 -5.02
C GLU A 23 -2.74 -1.72 -4.47
N LEU A 24 -2.86 -0.39 -4.35
CA LEU A 24 -1.80 0.45 -3.78
C LEU A 24 -1.52 0.10 -2.31
N SER A 25 -2.50 -0.40 -1.56
CA SER A 25 -2.33 -0.81 -0.17
C SER A 25 -1.68 -2.18 -0.02
N ALA A 26 -1.86 -3.04 -1.02
CA ALA A 26 -1.36 -4.41 -1.05
C ALA A 26 0.05 -4.53 -1.65
N ASN A 27 0.53 -3.49 -2.32
CA ASN A 27 1.85 -3.44 -2.94
C ASN A 27 2.84 -2.58 -2.13
N PHE A 28 4.05 -3.08 -1.86
CA PHE A 28 5.07 -2.36 -1.09
C PHE A 28 5.59 -1.08 -1.75
N TRP A 29 5.20 -0.77 -2.98
CA TRP A 29 5.44 0.50 -3.66
C TRP A 29 5.28 1.73 -2.73
N PHE A 30 4.27 1.73 -1.85
CA PHE A 30 4.05 2.84 -0.92
C PHE A 30 5.22 3.10 0.04
N SER A 31 6.08 2.11 0.32
CA SER A 31 7.15 2.26 1.31
C SER A 31 8.21 3.27 0.86
N TRP A 32 8.54 3.27 -0.44
CA TRP A 32 9.48 4.21 -1.06
C TRP A 32 8.78 5.35 -1.81
N HIS A 33 7.52 5.18 -2.25
CA HIS A 33 6.79 6.18 -2.99
C HIS A 33 6.00 7.15 -2.08
N ARG A 34 6.60 8.31 -1.78
CA ARG A 34 6.01 9.35 -0.90
C ARG A 34 4.61 9.82 -1.35
N PRO A 35 4.34 10.05 -2.65
CA PRO A 35 3.00 10.47 -3.09
C PRO A 35 1.91 9.44 -2.76
N THR A 36 2.21 8.13 -2.82
CA THR A 36 1.26 7.09 -2.42
C THR A 36 0.92 7.18 -0.94
N ARG A 37 1.92 7.38 -0.06
CA ARG A 37 1.69 7.59 1.38
C ARG A 37 0.83 8.84 1.65
N ARG A 38 1.03 9.88 0.84
CA ARG A 38 0.26 11.13 0.95
C ARG A 38 -1.23 10.91 0.67
N LEU A 39 -1.61 9.99 -0.22
CA LEU A 39 -3.02 9.66 -0.46
C LEU A 39 -3.73 9.20 0.81
N PHE A 40 -3.15 8.23 1.52
CA PHE A 40 -3.72 7.73 2.78
C PHE A 40 -3.74 8.82 3.86
N ASN A 41 -2.70 9.64 3.93
CA ASN A 41 -2.67 10.78 4.85
C ASN A 41 -3.72 11.86 4.54
N MET A 42 -4.04 12.08 3.26
CA MET A 42 -5.07 13.04 2.83
C MET A 42 -6.49 12.57 3.18
N LEU A 43 -6.72 11.25 3.21
CA LEU A 43 -8.02 10.68 3.59
C LEU A 43 -8.29 10.90 5.08
N ASP A 44 -7.36 10.47 5.93
CA ASP A 44 -7.45 10.68 7.37
C ASP A 44 -6.04 10.71 7.97
N ARG A 45 -5.59 11.91 8.34
CA ARG A 45 -4.26 12.10 8.89
C ARG A 45 -4.10 11.39 10.23
N GLU A 46 -5.09 11.45 11.10
CA GLU A 46 -4.96 10.90 12.45
C GLU A 46 -4.95 9.37 12.41
N LEU A 47 -5.88 8.78 11.65
CA LEU A 47 -5.92 7.34 11.44
C LEU A 47 -4.66 6.81 10.77
N TRP A 48 -4.08 7.57 9.84
CA TRP A 48 -2.82 7.21 9.18
C TRP A 48 -1.68 7.00 10.18
N TRP A 49 -1.58 7.87 11.19
CA TRP A 49 -0.59 7.70 12.25
C TRP A 49 -0.96 6.55 13.20
N LYS A 50 -2.23 6.45 13.61
CA LYS A 50 -2.73 5.40 14.52
C LYS A 50 -2.53 3.98 13.97
N THR A 51 -2.62 3.81 12.67
CA THR A 51 -2.45 2.51 11.99
C THR A 51 -0.98 2.20 11.66
N GLY A 52 -0.03 2.94 12.24
CA GLY A 52 1.40 2.73 12.02
C GLY A 52 1.81 2.98 10.58
N ARG A 53 1.09 3.86 9.87
CA ARG A 53 1.34 4.16 8.45
C ARG A 53 1.28 2.91 7.56
N ASN A 54 0.42 1.96 7.92
CA ASN A 54 0.15 0.74 7.16
C ASN A 54 -1.14 0.94 6.33
N PRO A 55 -1.05 1.10 5.00
CA PRO A 55 -2.20 1.29 4.12
C PRO A 55 -3.29 0.23 4.23
N LYS A 56 -2.88 -1.03 4.43
CA LYS A 56 -3.82 -2.16 4.48
C LYS A 56 -4.62 -2.18 5.78
N VAL A 57 -3.97 -1.86 6.90
CA VAL A 57 -4.67 -1.67 8.18
C VAL A 57 -5.54 -0.41 8.12
N PHE A 58 -5.02 0.67 7.54
CA PHE A 58 -5.74 1.92 7.34
C PHE A 58 -7.08 1.73 6.62
N LEU A 59 -7.09 1.05 5.47
CA LEU A 59 -8.32 0.82 4.69
C LEU A 59 -9.35 -0.05 5.42
N ARG A 60 -8.92 -0.86 6.40
CA ARG A 60 -9.83 -1.66 7.24
C ARG A 60 -10.48 -0.84 8.36
N CYS A 61 -9.89 0.29 8.72
CA CYS A 61 -10.31 1.10 9.87
C CYS A 61 -10.94 2.44 9.49
N ILE A 62 -10.79 2.88 8.23
CA ILE A 62 -11.30 4.17 7.76
C ILE A 62 -12.83 4.22 7.73
N ASP A 63 -13.38 5.37 8.06
CA ASP A 63 -14.82 5.62 7.94
C ASP A 63 -15.28 5.58 6.47
N GLN A 64 -16.44 4.97 6.24
CA GLN A 64 -17.03 4.83 4.90
C GLN A 64 -17.33 6.20 4.27
N GLY A 65 -17.80 7.18 5.05
CA GLY A 65 -18.14 8.52 4.56
C GLY A 65 -16.93 9.31 4.07
N ILE A 66 -15.75 9.07 4.65
CA ILE A 66 -14.48 9.65 4.16
C ILE A 66 -14.16 9.12 2.77
N LEU A 67 -14.33 7.81 2.53
CA LEU A 67 -14.09 7.20 1.21
C LEU A 67 -15.06 7.73 0.16
N GLU A 68 -16.35 7.87 0.52
CA GLU A 68 -17.38 8.42 -0.37
C GLU A 68 -17.11 9.89 -0.72
N THR A 69 -16.69 10.68 0.27
CA THR A 69 -16.29 12.07 0.07
C THR A 69 -15.05 12.16 -0.84
N ALA A 70 -14.05 11.32 -0.60
CA ALA A 70 -12.84 11.27 -1.41
C ALA A 70 -13.12 10.87 -2.87
N ALA A 71 -14.07 9.97 -3.10
CA ALA A 71 -14.49 9.54 -4.43
C ALA A 71 -15.17 10.63 -5.27
N THR A 72 -15.51 11.77 -4.66
CA THR A 72 -16.11 12.94 -5.33
C THR A 72 -15.23 14.20 -5.24
N ASN A 73 -14.12 14.14 -4.52
CA ASN A 73 -13.20 15.26 -4.35
C ASN A 73 -12.14 15.28 -5.46
N GLU A 74 -12.24 16.23 -6.39
CA GLU A 74 -11.31 16.34 -7.53
C GLU A 74 -9.85 16.58 -7.13
N THR A 75 -9.59 17.19 -5.98
CA THR A 75 -8.21 17.37 -5.48
C THR A 75 -7.61 16.01 -5.10
N PHE A 76 -8.38 15.18 -4.39
CA PHE A 76 -7.95 13.83 -4.06
C PHE A 76 -7.82 12.96 -5.32
N LEU A 77 -8.83 12.99 -6.20
CA LEU A 77 -8.83 12.18 -7.42
C LEU A 77 -7.70 12.58 -8.37
N GLY A 78 -7.33 13.86 -8.46
CA GLY A 78 -6.18 14.32 -9.21
C GLY A 78 -4.86 13.73 -8.69
N ALA A 79 -4.64 13.76 -7.37
CA ALA A 79 -3.47 13.14 -6.75
C ALA A 79 -3.47 11.62 -6.94
N TYR A 80 -4.63 10.98 -6.79
CA TYR A 80 -4.81 9.54 -6.95
C TYR A 80 -4.49 9.07 -8.37
N ARG A 81 -5.05 9.73 -9.40
CA ARG A 81 -4.77 9.41 -10.81
C ARG A 81 -3.29 9.53 -11.13
N ARG A 82 -2.61 10.58 -10.63
CA ARG A 82 -1.18 10.75 -10.84
C ARG A 82 -0.37 9.59 -10.25
N VAL A 83 -0.71 9.17 -9.03
CA VAL A 83 -0.05 8.01 -8.41
C VAL A 83 -0.29 6.74 -9.21
N LEU A 84 -1.49 6.52 -9.75
CA LEU A 84 -1.76 5.35 -10.59
C LEU A 84 -0.95 5.36 -11.88
N VAL A 85 -0.82 6.51 -12.56
CA VAL A 85 0.02 6.61 -13.76
C VAL A 85 1.48 6.29 -13.44
N GLU A 86 2.01 6.83 -12.34
CA GLU A 86 3.39 6.55 -11.89
C GLU A 86 3.56 5.06 -11.52
N PHE A 87 2.56 4.47 -10.86
CA PHE A 87 2.55 3.05 -10.48
C PHE A 87 2.49 2.11 -11.69
N ASP A 88 1.59 2.39 -12.64
CA ASP A 88 1.40 1.59 -13.86
C ASP A 88 2.65 1.68 -14.74
N SER A 89 3.17 2.90 -14.95
CA SER A 89 4.40 3.10 -15.72
C SER A 89 5.60 2.37 -15.13
N TYR A 90 5.71 2.30 -13.80
CA TYR A 90 6.78 1.54 -13.14
C TYR A 90 6.65 0.03 -13.38
N HIS A 91 5.43 -0.51 -13.34
CA HIS A 91 5.21 -1.93 -13.61
C HIS A 91 5.39 -2.28 -15.09
N GLU A 92 5.07 -1.36 -16.00
CA GLU A 92 5.25 -1.52 -17.45
C GLU A 92 6.72 -1.41 -17.88
N GLN A 93 7.53 -0.58 -17.21
CA GLN A 93 8.93 -0.38 -17.57
C GLN A 93 9.79 -1.65 -17.48
N GLY A 94 9.40 -2.65 -16.69
CA GLY A 94 10.16 -3.89 -16.52
C GLY A 94 11.60 -3.69 -16.02
N LEU A 95 12.37 -4.77 -15.89
CA LEU A 95 13.79 -4.72 -15.48
C LEU A 95 14.74 -4.27 -16.62
N THR A 96 14.20 -3.79 -17.74
CA THR A 96 14.94 -3.60 -19.01
C THR A 96 15.97 -2.48 -19.00
N ASP A 97 15.88 -1.52 -18.07
CA ASP A 97 16.84 -0.41 -17.94
C ASP A 97 18.01 -0.71 -17.02
N TYR A 98 18.06 -1.89 -16.38
CA TYR A 98 19.24 -2.29 -15.62
C TYR A 98 20.24 -2.97 -16.56
N PRO A 99 21.50 -2.49 -16.64
CA PRO A 99 22.53 -3.22 -17.37
C PRO A 99 22.58 -4.63 -16.80
N GLN A 100 22.35 -5.64 -17.65
CA GLN A 100 22.49 -7.01 -17.22
C GLN A 100 23.89 -7.17 -16.64
N ALA A 101 23.97 -7.61 -15.38
CA ALA A 101 25.23 -7.79 -14.67
C ALA A 101 26.09 -8.93 -15.26
N GLY A 102 25.80 -9.38 -16.48
CA GLY A 102 26.40 -10.56 -17.11
C GLY A 102 25.96 -11.88 -16.49
N LEU A 103 24.98 -11.85 -15.56
CA LEU A 103 24.46 -13.05 -14.91
C LEU A 103 23.63 -13.86 -15.89
N THR A 104 23.90 -15.15 -15.92
CA THR A 104 23.19 -16.18 -16.68
C THR A 104 22.21 -16.93 -15.76
N GLY A 105 21.30 -17.71 -16.34
CA GLY A 105 20.34 -18.51 -15.56
C GLY A 105 20.98 -19.57 -14.66
N ASP A 106 22.25 -19.90 -14.88
CA ASP A 106 23.00 -20.92 -14.13
C ASP A 106 23.79 -20.31 -12.95
N ASP A 107 23.86 -18.98 -12.84
CA ASP A 107 24.59 -18.30 -11.78
C ASP A 107 23.81 -18.30 -10.46
N LEU A 108 24.51 -18.63 -9.36
CA LEU A 108 23.94 -18.61 -8.02
C LEU A 108 24.20 -17.27 -7.34
N VAL A 109 23.12 -16.62 -6.90
CA VAL A 109 23.20 -15.35 -6.15
C VAL A 109 22.95 -15.61 -4.67
N ALA A 110 23.92 -15.27 -3.82
CA ALA A 110 23.76 -15.27 -2.37
C ALA A 110 23.70 -13.82 -1.86
N TYR A 111 22.61 -13.48 -1.17
CA TYR A 111 22.41 -12.16 -0.57
C TYR A 111 22.50 -12.28 0.96
N PHE A 112 23.48 -11.59 1.56
CA PHE A 112 23.70 -11.57 3.00
C PHE A 112 23.31 -10.21 3.58
N CYS A 113 22.50 -10.19 4.63
CA CYS A 113 22.15 -8.98 5.37
C CYS A 113 21.96 -9.31 6.86
N ALA A 114 22.40 -8.40 7.74
CA ALA A 114 22.35 -8.60 9.18
C ALA A 114 20.95 -8.35 9.76
N GLU A 115 20.18 -7.42 9.18
CA GLU A 115 18.84 -7.04 9.61
C GLU A 115 17.99 -6.56 8.43
N TYR A 116 16.69 -6.83 8.42
CA TYR A 116 15.76 -6.44 7.34
C TYR A 116 14.72 -5.42 7.78
N GLY A 117 15.14 -4.18 8.03
CA GLY A 117 14.22 -3.06 8.24
C GLY A 117 13.78 -2.44 6.91
N TYR A 118 12.67 -2.89 6.31
CA TYR A 118 12.17 -2.28 5.06
C TYR A 118 11.18 -1.14 5.31
N HIS A 119 10.09 -1.43 6.02
CA HIS A 119 9.11 -0.44 6.44
C HIS A 119 8.49 -0.89 7.75
N GLU A 120 8.18 0.06 8.62
CA GLU A 120 7.54 -0.13 9.93
C GLU A 120 6.22 -0.93 9.89
N SER A 121 5.56 -1.00 8.73
CA SER A 121 4.36 -1.83 8.53
C SER A 121 4.65 -3.32 8.36
N PHE A 122 5.92 -3.70 8.19
CA PHE A 122 6.37 -5.08 7.99
C PHE A 122 7.39 -5.45 9.08
N PRO A 123 6.94 -6.03 10.21
CA PRO A 123 7.82 -6.44 11.28
C PRO A 123 8.54 -7.74 10.89
N ASN A 124 9.54 -7.62 10.02
CA ASN A 124 10.53 -8.66 9.75
C ASN A 124 11.87 -8.25 10.37
N TYR A 125 11.80 -7.89 11.64
CA TYR A 125 12.95 -7.58 12.46
C TYR A 125 13.14 -8.76 13.42
N SER A 126 14.35 -9.31 13.44
CA SER A 126 14.70 -10.49 14.24
C SER A 126 15.27 -10.12 15.62
N GLY A 127 15.08 -8.89 16.09
CA GLY A 127 15.64 -8.35 17.34
C GLY A 127 14.60 -7.71 18.26
#